data_AF-A0A9P8T9N9-F1
#
_entry.id   AF-A0A9P8T9N9-F1
#
_cell.length_a   1.000
_cell.length_b   1.000
_cell.length_c   1.000
_cell.angle_alpha   90.00
_cell.angle_beta   90.00
_cell.angle_gamma   90.00
#
_symmetry.space_group_name_H-M   'P 1'
#
loop_
_entity.id
_entity.type
_entity.pdbx_description
1 polymer ?
#
loop_
_entity_poly.entity_id
_entity_poly.type
_entity_poly.pdbx_seq_one_letter_code
_entity_poly.pdbx_strand_id
1 'polypeptide(L)'
;MTRPDITYAVNCLARFSTTPDLELFKQLYHLIIYLYHTRGNKMTYKAGDCQLSIYTHSDLAQDVVTRKSIGGHIFAINGSPFSWDSKRISTICDSSCQAEMESLSIAVKELFLWFIGLLEYTGLIEYIEKKPIVHVDNSSVISLIKKGN
;
A
#
# COMPACT_ATOMS: atom_id res chain seq x y z
N MET A 1 8.69 -7.00 -6.73
CA MET A 1 9.16 -6.87 -5.34
C MET A 1 8.35 -7.88 -4.52
N THR A 2 8.93 -8.66 -3.60
CA THR A 2 8.23 -9.75 -2.87
C THR A 2 8.07 -9.49 -1.36
N ARG A 3 8.38 -8.28 -0.90
CA ARG A 3 8.47 -7.91 0.53
C ARG A 3 7.75 -6.57 0.80
N PRO A 4 6.45 -6.58 1.19
CA PRO A 4 5.67 -5.37 1.51
C PRO A 4 6.16 -4.68 2.77
N ASP A 5 6.72 -5.46 3.70
CA ASP A 5 7.23 -5.01 4.98
C ASP A 5 8.39 -4.00 4.87
N ILE A 6 9.14 -4.00 3.75
CA ILE A 6 10.22 -3.04 3.52
C ILE A 6 9.84 -1.89 2.58
N THR A 7 8.64 -1.91 1.99
CA THR A 7 8.28 -1.00 0.88
C THR A 7 8.41 0.46 1.27
N TYR A 8 7.95 0.82 2.48
CA TYR A 8 8.13 2.16 3.03
C TYR A 8 9.62 2.55 3.13
N ALA A 9 10.45 1.69 3.73
CA ALA A 9 11.87 1.97 3.94
C ALA A 9 12.61 2.14 2.62
N VAL A 10 12.34 1.28 1.64
CA VAL A 10 12.92 1.36 0.29
C VAL A 10 12.50 2.67 -0.39
N ASN A 11 11.20 2.99 -0.39
CA ASN A 11 10.70 4.21 -1.01
C ASN A 11 11.23 5.47 -0.32
N CYS A 12 11.46 5.44 0.99
CA CYS A 12 12.07 6.54 1.72
C CYS A 12 13.54 6.74 1.33
N LEU A 13 14.34 5.68 1.38
CA LEU A 13 15.78 5.73 1.08
C LEU A 13 16.07 6.03 -0.40
N ALA A 14 15.26 5.50 -1.32
CA ALA A 14 15.44 5.72 -2.76
C ALA A 14 15.41 7.20 -3.16
N ARG A 15 14.68 8.03 -2.40
CA ARG A 15 14.62 9.49 -2.61
C ARG A 15 15.98 10.18 -2.50
N PHE A 16 16.87 9.62 -1.70
CA PHE A 16 18.18 10.21 -1.41
C PHE A 16 19.31 9.42 -2.07
N SER A 17 18.99 8.58 -3.05
CA SER A 17 19.97 7.74 -3.76
C SER A 17 21.10 8.53 -4.43
N THR A 18 20.87 9.80 -4.75
CA THR A 18 21.87 10.71 -5.35
C THR A 18 22.58 11.60 -4.34
N THR A 19 22.23 11.52 -3.05
CA THR A 19 22.78 12.39 -2.01
C THR A 19 23.57 11.55 -1.00
N PRO A 20 24.91 11.64 -1.00
CA PRO A 20 25.72 10.90 -0.05
C PRO A 20 25.58 11.49 1.36
N ASP A 21 25.01 10.71 2.28
CA ASP A 21 24.86 11.06 3.69
C ASP A 21 25.13 9.83 4.57
N LEU A 22 25.84 10.05 5.69
CA LEU A 22 26.30 8.97 6.56
C LEU A 22 25.13 8.35 7.34
N GLU A 23 24.15 9.14 7.77
CA GLU A 23 22.99 8.63 8.50
C GLU A 23 22.08 7.81 7.58
N LEU A 24 21.86 8.26 6.34
CA LEU A 24 21.14 7.49 5.33
C LEU A 24 21.86 6.18 4.98
N PHE A 25 23.19 6.19 4.94
CA PHE A 25 23.97 4.96 4.71
C PHE A 25 23.81 3.96 5.86
N LYS A 26 23.78 4.41 7.12
CA LYS A 26 23.49 3.54 8.28
C LYS A 26 22.11 2.92 8.19
N GLN A 27 21.09 3.69 7.80
CA GLN A 27 19.72 3.18 7.64
C GLN A 27 19.62 2.16 6.49
N LEU A 28 20.31 2.41 5.37
CA LEU A 28 20.42 1.45 4.27
C LEU A 28 21.10 0.16 4.72
N TYR A 29 22.20 0.26 5.46
CA TYR A 29 22.91 -0.90 5.99
C TYR A 29 22.04 -1.71 6.96
N HIS A 30 21.29 -1.04 7.83
CA HIS A 30 20.30 -1.67 8.69
C HIS A 30 19.21 -2.42 7.88
N LEU A 31 18.70 -1.83 6.81
CA LEU A 31 17.74 -2.48 5.91
C LEU A 31 18.32 -3.75 5.25
N ILE A 32 19.58 -3.69 4.82
CA ILE A 32 20.28 -4.86 4.24
C ILE A 32 20.44 -5.96 5.30
N ILE A 33 20.85 -5.62 6.52
CA ILE A 33 20.96 -6.57 7.64
C ILE A 33 19.60 -7.21 7.93
N TYR A 34 18.54 -6.41 7.98
CA TYR A 34 17.18 -6.90 8.19
C TYR A 34 16.79 -7.92 7.11
N LEU A 35 17.07 -7.62 5.84
CA LEU A 35 16.82 -8.56 4.74
C LEU A 35 17.65 -9.84 4.86
N TYR A 36 18.90 -9.75 5.29
CA TYR A 36 19.74 -10.93 5.51
C TYR A 36 19.16 -11.85 6.59
N HIS A 37 18.75 -11.29 7.73
CA HIS A 37 18.19 -12.07 8.84
C HIS A 37 16.77 -12.58 8.57
N THR A 38 16.02 -11.90 7.70
CA THR A 38 14.65 -12.28 7.31
C THR A 38 14.57 -12.94 5.94
N ARG A 39 15.69 -13.43 5.40
CA ARG A 39 15.76 -14.07 4.08
C ARG A 39 14.87 -15.31 3.94
N GLY A 40 14.52 -15.94 5.07
CA GLY A 40 13.60 -17.09 5.11
C GLY A 40 12.12 -16.71 5.02
N ASN A 41 11.78 -15.42 5.14
CA ASN A 41 10.39 -14.96 5.05
C ASN A 41 9.91 -15.10 3.61
N LYS A 42 8.82 -15.84 3.42
CA LYS A 42 8.20 -16.09 2.12
C LYS A 42 6.71 -15.84 2.19
N MET A 43 6.15 -15.34 1.10
CA MET A 43 4.71 -15.30 0.90
C MET A 43 4.22 -16.70 0.54
N THR A 44 3.11 -17.10 1.16
CA THR A 44 2.45 -18.36 0.82
C THR A 44 1.10 -18.02 0.22
N TYR A 45 0.89 -18.43 -1.02
CA TYR A 45 -0.38 -18.29 -1.71
C TYR A 45 -1.20 -19.55 -1.48
N LYS A 46 -2.47 -19.38 -1.14
CA LYS A 46 -3.42 -20.49 -0.98
C LYS A 46 -4.44 -20.42 -2.10
N ALA A 47 -4.75 -21.58 -2.68
CA ALA A 47 -5.90 -21.74 -3.57
C ALA A 47 -7.19 -21.66 -2.74
N GLY A 48 -8.27 -21.19 -3.35
CA GLY A 48 -9.58 -21.00 -2.74
C GLY A 48 -10.39 -19.94 -3.49
N ASP A 49 -11.55 -19.56 -2.94
CA ASP A 49 -12.44 -18.51 -3.47
C ASP A 49 -11.62 -17.28 -3.90
N CYS A 50 -11.81 -16.68 -5.08
CA CYS A 50 -11.02 -15.51 -5.47
C CYS A 50 -11.52 -14.22 -4.80
N GLN A 51 -11.52 -14.16 -3.46
CA GLN A 51 -11.91 -12.97 -2.71
C GLN A 51 -10.79 -11.94 -2.73
N LEU A 52 -11.03 -10.87 -3.48
CA LEU A 52 -10.17 -9.70 -3.51
C LEU A 52 -10.38 -8.85 -2.25
N SER A 53 -9.29 -8.50 -1.59
CA SER A 53 -9.24 -7.64 -0.41
C SER A 53 -8.25 -6.51 -0.61
N ILE A 54 -8.59 -5.32 -0.15
CA ILE A 54 -7.76 -4.11 -0.17
C ILE A 54 -7.55 -3.69 1.26
N TYR A 55 -6.31 -3.45 1.65
CA TYR A 55 -5.94 -2.83 2.92
C TYR A 55 -5.37 -1.46 2.62
N THR A 56 -5.84 -0.43 3.31
CA THR A 56 -5.30 0.92 3.20
C THR A 56 -4.81 1.39 4.56
N HIS A 57 -3.79 2.23 4.52
CA HIS A 57 -3.28 2.93 5.67
C HIS A 57 -2.70 4.28 5.23
N SER A 58 -2.65 5.26 6.14
CA SER A 58 -1.99 6.53 5.90
C SER A 58 -1.40 7.12 7.17
N ASP A 59 -0.21 7.71 7.01
CA ASP A 59 0.48 8.45 8.05
C ASP A 59 0.45 9.94 7.72
N LEU A 60 -0.17 10.74 8.60
CA LEU A 60 -0.29 12.19 8.43
C LEU A 60 1.06 12.89 8.61
N ALA A 61 1.44 13.71 7.63
CA ALA A 61 2.60 14.59 7.69
C ALA A 61 3.94 13.90 8.04
N GLN A 62 4.09 12.64 7.61
CA GLN A 62 5.26 11.80 7.88
C GLN A 62 6.53 12.28 7.14
N ASP A 63 6.39 12.95 5.98
CA ASP A 63 7.53 13.53 5.28
C ASP A 63 8.02 14.80 6.01
N VAL A 64 9.14 14.72 6.73
CA VAL A 64 9.67 15.85 7.53
C VAL A 64 9.99 17.09 6.69
N VAL A 65 10.30 16.92 5.40
CA VAL A 65 10.66 18.04 4.51
C VAL A 65 9.42 18.74 3.98
N THR A 66 8.46 17.99 3.43
CA THR A 66 7.31 18.56 2.73
C THR A 66 6.03 18.59 3.57
N ARG A 67 6.05 17.96 4.76
CA ARG A 67 4.89 17.71 5.63
C ARG A 67 3.74 16.99 4.92
N LYS A 68 4.03 16.33 3.79
CA LYS A 68 3.05 15.49 3.09
C LYS A 68 2.83 14.17 3.80
N SER A 69 1.61 13.70 3.73
CA SER A 69 1.22 12.39 4.24
C SER A 69 1.76 11.27 3.36
N ILE A 70 1.92 10.09 3.95
CA ILE A 70 2.35 8.88 3.24
C ILE A 70 1.18 7.90 3.28
N GLY A 71 0.66 7.56 2.11
CA GLY A 71 -0.38 6.55 1.94
C GLY A 71 0.23 5.22 1.56
N GLY A 72 -0.30 4.13 2.11
CA GLY A 72 0.05 2.77 1.72
C GLY A 72 -1.20 1.96 1.43
N HIS A 73 -1.06 1.00 0.52
CA HIS A 73 -2.11 0.01 0.28
C HIS A 73 -1.52 -1.36 -0.03
N ILE A 74 -2.29 -2.39 0.25
CA ILE A 74 -1.98 -3.79 -0.08
C ILE A 74 -3.22 -4.41 -0.70
N PHE A 75 -3.08 -4.96 -1.90
CA PHE A 75 -4.06 -5.82 -2.54
C PHE A 75 -3.72 -7.28 -2.27
N ALA A 76 -4.73 -8.04 -1.84
CA ALA A 76 -4.61 -9.45 -1.51
C ALA A 76 -5.74 -10.27 -2.11
N ILE A 77 -5.44 -11.51 -2.50
CA ILE A 77 -6.41 -12.54 -2.87
C ILE A 77 -6.29 -13.65 -1.83
N ASN A 78 -7.39 -14.04 -1.18
CA ASN A 78 -7.35 -15.04 -0.11
C ASN A 78 -6.34 -14.74 1.00
N GLY A 79 -6.25 -13.46 1.39
CA GLY A 79 -5.27 -13.00 2.38
C GLY A 79 -3.81 -13.07 1.92
N SER A 80 -3.56 -13.47 0.66
CA SER A 80 -2.22 -13.51 0.08
C SER A 80 -1.98 -12.23 -0.72
N PRO A 81 -1.04 -11.36 -0.28
CA PRO A 81 -0.77 -10.09 -0.96
C PRO A 81 -0.16 -10.35 -2.35
N PHE A 82 -0.63 -9.65 -3.38
CA PHE A 82 -0.10 -9.76 -4.73
C PHE A 82 0.45 -8.43 -5.27
N SER A 83 -0.05 -7.31 -4.75
CA SER A 83 0.42 -5.97 -5.11
C SER A 83 0.28 -5.05 -3.91
N TRP A 84 1.18 -4.10 -3.77
CA TRP A 84 1.20 -3.15 -2.67
C TRP A 84 2.05 -1.95 -3.04
N ASP A 85 1.83 -0.85 -2.34
CA ASP A 85 2.65 0.34 -2.51
C ASP A 85 2.65 1.21 -1.26
N SER A 86 3.64 2.10 -1.16
CA SER A 86 3.75 3.15 -0.16
C SER A 86 4.22 4.44 -0.83
N LYS A 87 3.32 5.41 -0.99
CA LYS A 87 3.54 6.62 -1.77
C LYS A 87 3.29 7.86 -0.93
N ARG A 88 4.00 8.93 -1.24
CA ARG A 88 3.63 10.26 -0.75
C ARG A 88 2.34 10.70 -1.43
N ILE A 89 1.37 11.10 -0.64
CA ILE A 89 0.13 11.70 -1.13
C ILE A 89 0.49 13.07 -1.73
N SER A 90 0.00 13.35 -2.94
CA SER A 90 0.36 14.56 -3.68
C SER A 90 -0.13 15.83 -2.97
N THR A 91 -1.33 15.76 -2.41
CA THR A 91 -2.01 16.82 -1.66
C THR A 91 -1.52 16.86 -0.20
N ILE A 92 -1.45 18.06 0.37
CA ILE A 92 -1.24 18.23 1.81
C ILE A 92 -2.58 17.95 2.50
N CYS A 93 -2.59 16.99 3.42
CA CYS A 93 -3.78 16.65 4.18
C CYS A 93 -3.77 17.38 5.52
N ASP A 94 -4.93 17.91 5.91
CA ASP A 94 -5.07 18.66 7.17
C ASP A 94 -5.52 17.76 8.34
N SER A 95 -5.95 16.53 8.03
CA SER A 95 -6.36 15.54 9.04
C SER A 95 -5.99 14.12 8.62
N SER A 96 -5.91 13.22 9.61
CA SER A 96 -5.70 11.78 9.36
C SER A 96 -6.86 11.18 8.56
N CYS A 97 -8.10 11.64 8.78
CA CYS A 97 -9.26 11.20 8.00
C CYS A 97 -9.11 11.56 6.51
N GLN A 98 -8.62 12.76 6.20
CA GLN A 98 -8.40 13.18 4.82
C GLN A 98 -7.25 12.40 4.17
N ALA A 99 -6.14 12.20 4.90
CA ALA A 99 -5.02 11.40 4.41
C ALA A 99 -5.44 9.95 4.09
N GLU A 100 -6.26 9.36 4.95
CA GLU A 100 -6.74 8.00 4.78
C GLU A 100 -7.72 7.89 3.62
N MET A 101 -8.62 8.87 3.47
CA MET A 101 -9.53 8.94 2.33
C MET A 101 -8.78 9.09 1.00
N GLU A 102 -7.73 9.89 0.95
CA GLU A 102 -6.88 10.03 -0.23
C GLU A 102 -6.10 8.75 -0.53
N SER A 103 -5.54 8.09 0.50
CA SER A 103 -4.89 6.78 0.35
C SER A 103 -5.84 5.74 -0.23
N LEU A 104 -7.08 5.70 0.28
CA LEU A 104 -8.14 4.84 -0.24
C LEU A 104 -8.52 5.18 -1.69
N SER A 105 -8.68 6.45 -2.02
CA SER A 105 -8.97 6.91 -3.39
C SER A 105 -7.88 6.46 -4.37
N ILE A 106 -6.62 6.55 -3.99
CA ILE A 106 -5.48 6.07 -4.78
C ILE A 106 -5.55 4.55 -4.95
N ALA A 107 -5.76 3.80 -3.86
CA ALA A 107 -5.84 2.34 -3.89
C ALA A 107 -7.00 1.85 -4.78
N VAL A 108 -8.18 2.47 -4.68
CA VAL A 108 -9.34 2.13 -5.51
C VAL A 108 -9.03 2.43 -6.99
N LYS A 109 -8.48 3.60 -7.31
CA LYS A 109 -8.09 3.94 -8.69
C LYS A 109 -7.11 2.91 -9.26
N GLU A 110 -6.08 2.54 -8.51
CA GLU A 110 -5.10 1.55 -8.95
C GLU A 110 -5.73 0.17 -9.16
N LEU A 111 -6.60 -0.26 -8.25
CA LEU A 111 -7.30 -1.53 -8.40
C LEU A 111 -8.17 -1.57 -9.66
N PHE A 112 -9.00 -0.55 -9.87
CA PHE A 112 -9.94 -0.55 -11.01
C PHE A 112 -9.21 -0.36 -12.34
N LEU A 113 -8.29 0.60 -12.43
CA LEU A 113 -7.62 0.93 -13.69
C LEU A 113 -6.63 -0.16 -14.12
N TRP A 114 -5.86 -0.70 -13.18
CA TRP A 114 -4.80 -1.65 -13.52
C TRP A 114 -5.23 -3.09 -13.35
N PHE A 115 -5.80 -3.46 -12.21
CA PHE A 115 -6.05 -4.88 -11.92
C PHE A 115 -7.34 -5.39 -12.55
N ILE A 116 -8.47 -4.71 -12.31
CA ILE A 116 -9.76 -5.08 -12.90
C ILE A 116 -9.68 -4.94 -14.42
N GLY A 117 -9.14 -3.83 -14.94
CA GLY A 117 -8.93 -3.65 -16.39
C GLY A 117 -8.06 -4.74 -17.02
N LEU A 118 -7.00 -5.20 -16.34
CA LEU A 118 -6.17 -6.32 -16.82
C LEU A 118 -6.94 -7.65 -16.83
N LEU A 119 -7.75 -7.91 -15.80
CA LEU A 119 -8.58 -9.12 -15.73
C LEU A 119 -9.67 -9.13 -16.79
N GLU A 120 -10.28 -7.99 -17.06
CA GLU A 120 -11.24 -7.82 -18.16
C GLU A 120 -10.55 -8.08 -19.51
N TYR A 121 -9.37 -7.50 -19.74
CA TYR A 121 -8.61 -7.71 -20.97
C TYR A 121 -8.20 -9.17 -21.20
N THR A 122 -7.85 -9.88 -20.11
CA THR A 122 -7.44 -11.29 -20.17
C THR A 122 -8.61 -12.27 -20.13
N GLY A 123 -9.85 -11.80 -19.92
CA GLY A 123 -11.03 -12.64 -19.76
C GLY A 123 -11.07 -13.40 -18.42
N LEU A 124 -10.22 -13.04 -17.45
CA LEU A 124 -10.12 -13.70 -16.15
C LEU A 124 -11.03 -13.06 -15.08
N ILE A 125 -11.75 -12.00 -15.41
CA ILE A 125 -12.63 -11.30 -14.46
C ILE A 125 -13.73 -12.20 -13.91
N GLU A 126 -14.20 -13.19 -14.68
CA GLU A 126 -15.23 -14.16 -14.27
C GLU A 126 -14.81 -15.00 -13.06
N TYR A 127 -13.51 -15.14 -12.83
CA TYR A 127 -12.99 -15.86 -11.66
C TYR A 127 -13.05 -15.03 -10.39
N ILE A 128 -13.27 -13.70 -10.44
CA ILE A 128 -13.52 -12.89 -9.25
C ILE A 128 -14.98 -13.11 -8.83
N GLU A 129 -15.18 -14.06 -7.93
CA GLU A 129 -16.52 -14.49 -7.50
C GLU A 129 -17.26 -13.44 -6.65
N LYS A 130 -16.52 -12.51 -6.01
CA LYS A 130 -17.06 -11.65 -4.95
C LYS A 130 -16.61 -10.20 -5.11
N LYS A 131 -17.46 -9.27 -4.67
CA LYS A 131 -17.13 -7.85 -4.62
C LYS A 131 -15.85 -7.64 -3.78
N PRO A 132 -14.96 -6.71 -4.18
CA PRO A 132 -13.76 -6.40 -3.40
C PRO A 132 -14.12 -5.95 -1.98
N ILE A 133 -13.42 -6.48 -0.99
CA ILE A 133 -13.56 -6.05 0.40
C ILE A 133 -12.49 -5.00 0.69
N VAL A 134 -12.89 -3.85 1.26
CA VAL A 134 -11.98 -2.79 1.65
C VAL A 134 -11.84 -2.76 3.16
N HIS A 135 -10.61 -2.83 3.64
CA HIS A 135 -10.21 -2.73 5.03
C HIS A 135 -9.52 -1.39 5.26
N VAL A 136 -10.12 -0.59 6.15
CA VAL A 136 -9.62 0.72 6.59
C VAL A 136 -9.60 0.70 8.11
N ASP A 137 -8.58 1.25 8.74
CA ASP A 137 -8.45 1.32 10.21
C ASP A 137 -9.09 2.59 10.81
N ASN A 138 -9.33 3.62 9.99
CA ASN A 138 -9.93 4.88 10.41
C ASN A 138 -11.47 4.82 10.47
N SER A 139 -12.00 4.87 11.69
CA SER A 139 -13.45 4.84 11.96
C SER A 139 -14.22 6.02 11.35
N SER A 140 -13.61 7.19 11.27
CA SER A 140 -14.22 8.38 10.63
C SER A 140 -14.44 8.14 9.14
N VAL A 141 -13.45 7.57 8.44
CA VAL A 141 -13.55 7.20 7.03
C VAL A 141 -14.65 6.17 6.81
N ILE A 142 -14.68 5.11 7.63
CA ILE A 142 -15.73 4.08 7.56
C ILE A 142 -17.12 4.71 7.73
N SER A 143 -17.26 5.62 8.70
CA SER A 143 -18.53 6.30 8.95
C SER A 143 -18.95 7.20 7.78
N LEU A 144 -18.00 7.86 7.12
CA LEU A 144 -18.27 8.72 5.97
C LEU A 144 -18.72 7.90 4.76
N ILE A 145 -18.03 6.79 4.46
CA ILE A 145 -18.37 5.90 3.34
C ILE A 145 -19.75 5.26 3.55
N LYS A 146 -20.08 4.85 4.79
CA LYS A 146 -21.40 4.28 5.11
C LYS A 146 -22.54 5.29 5.09
N LYS A 147 -22.24 6.58 5.29
CA LYS A 147 -23.23 7.68 5.25
C LYS A 147 -23.36 8.30 3.85
N GLY A 148 -22.38 8.09 2.97
CA GLY A 148 -22.44 8.50 1.58
C GLY A 148 -23.56 7.76 0.86
N ASN A 149 -24.50 8.53 0.31
CA ASN A 149 -25.70 8.09 -0.43
C ASN A 149 -25.45 6.99 -1.46
#